data_AF-S2J2C8-F1
#
_entry.id   AF-S2J2C8-F1
#
_cell.length_a   1.000
_cell.length_b   1.000
_cell.length_c   1.000
_cell.angle_alpha   90.00
_cell.angle_beta   90.00
_cell.angle_gamma   90.00
#
_symmetry.space_group_name_H-M   'P 1'
#
loop_
_entity.id
_entity.type
_entity.pdbx_description
1 polymer ?
#
loop_
_entity_poly.entity_id
_entity_poly.type
_entity_poly.pdbx_seq_one_letter_code
_entity_poly.pdbx_strand_id
1 'polypeptide(L)'
;MYYSNNNNHNASNTSSDSFDANARPNMTSPSIEHIDEELQQRHMQQLFDKKRRRRESHNAVERRRRDNINERIFELSTLLPERDASKNNKGTILRKSVDHIRLLHDKVNQYQQRVQELENMLDMYRMRWGDLPSNGTNNTTTTSNSLNLSNIPPSYYQQQQQQQQQQQQQQQQQHRDA
;
A
#
# COMPACT_ATOMS: atom_id res chain seq x y z
N MET A 1 18.51 12.07 -25.02
CA MET A 1 19.96 12.28 -25.16
C MET A 1 20.67 11.13 -24.49
N TYR A 2 21.19 10.20 -25.29
CA TYR A 2 21.97 9.05 -24.83
C TYR A 2 23.43 9.46 -24.58
N TYR A 3 24.06 8.84 -23.59
CA TYR A 3 25.46 9.04 -23.20
C TYR A 3 26.43 8.61 -24.30
N SER A 4 27.48 9.41 -24.54
CA SER A 4 28.71 8.95 -25.20
C SER A 4 29.93 9.47 -24.44
N ASN A 5 30.50 8.59 -23.63
CA ASN A 5 31.86 8.69 -23.10
C ASN A 5 32.84 8.35 -24.23
N ASN A 6 33.68 9.31 -24.61
CA ASN A 6 34.83 9.04 -25.48
C ASN A 6 36.04 8.68 -24.61
N ASN A 7 36.31 7.39 -24.52
CA ASN A 7 37.51 6.84 -23.90
C ASN A 7 38.54 6.62 -25.02
N ASN A 8 39.44 7.58 -25.21
CA ASN A 8 40.50 7.47 -26.21
C ASN A 8 41.73 6.82 -25.57
N HIS A 9 41.95 5.53 -25.85
CA HIS A 9 43.19 4.83 -25.56
C HIS A 9 43.84 4.42 -26.88
N ASN A 10 44.94 5.10 -27.23
CA ASN A 10 46.02 4.64 -28.10
C ASN A 10 47.10 5.73 -28.07
N ALA A 11 48.39 5.53 -28.07
CA ALA A 11 49.32 4.46 -27.70
C ALA A 11 50.70 5.12 -27.84
N SER A 12 51.65 4.66 -27.03
CA SER A 12 53.11 4.69 -27.29
C SER A 12 53.71 5.97 -27.87
N ASN A 13 54.43 6.71 -27.02
CA ASN A 13 55.72 7.26 -27.43
C ASN A 13 56.77 6.95 -26.35
N THR A 14 57.73 6.14 -26.76
CA THR A 14 58.95 5.78 -26.04
C THR A 14 59.90 6.97 -26.11
N SER A 15 60.15 7.62 -24.98
CA SER A 15 61.15 8.68 -24.87
C SER A 15 62.20 8.24 -23.85
N SER A 16 63.44 8.21 -24.33
CA SER A 16 64.70 7.87 -23.67
C SER A 16 64.81 8.29 -22.21
N ASP A 17 65.11 7.29 -21.37
CA ASP A 17 65.44 7.42 -19.95
C ASP A 17 66.88 7.98 -19.82
N SER A 18 66.99 9.25 -19.44
CA SER A 18 68.24 9.92 -19.08
C SER A 18 68.29 10.01 -17.56
N PHE A 19 68.94 9.02 -16.93
CA PHE A 19 69.22 9.02 -15.50
C PHE A 19 70.25 10.10 -15.15
N ASP A 20 69.76 11.30 -14.81
CA ASP A 20 70.57 12.35 -14.18
C ASP A 20 70.65 12.09 -12.67
N ALA A 21 71.76 11.50 -12.23
CA ALA A 21 71.96 11.02 -10.86
C ALA A 21 72.32 12.12 -9.83
N ASN A 22 71.98 13.40 -10.08
CA ASN A 22 72.33 14.50 -9.16
C ASN A 22 71.18 15.46 -8.79
N ALA A 23 69.92 15.12 -9.07
CA ALA A 23 68.79 15.88 -8.54
C ALA A 23 68.51 15.50 -7.06
N ARG A 24 69.03 16.29 -6.12
CA ARG A 24 68.58 16.24 -4.71
C ARG A 24 67.07 16.51 -4.70
N PRO A 25 66.23 15.67 -4.05
CA PRO A 25 64.83 15.98 -3.97
C PRO A 25 64.67 17.22 -3.08
N ASN A 26 64.19 18.31 -3.67
CA ASN A 26 63.81 19.50 -2.92
C ASN A 26 62.59 19.14 -2.06
N MET A 27 62.85 18.72 -0.83
CA MET A 27 61.84 18.50 0.20
C MET A 27 61.41 19.86 0.74
N THR A 28 60.75 20.66 -0.09
CA THR A 28 60.05 21.85 0.34
C THR A 28 58.94 21.40 1.29
N SER A 29 59.18 21.53 2.59
CA SER A 29 58.17 21.24 3.61
C SER A 29 56.94 22.11 3.34
N PRO A 30 55.72 21.55 3.32
CA PRO A 30 54.53 22.35 3.05
C PRO A 30 54.35 23.37 4.19
N SER A 31 54.32 24.64 3.84
CA SER A 31 54.08 25.75 4.77
C SER A 31 52.75 25.53 5.50
N ILE A 32 52.75 25.69 6.83
CA ILE A 32 51.62 25.41 7.74
C ILE A 32 50.33 26.17 7.33
N GLU A 33 50.43 27.34 6.69
CA GLU A 33 49.29 28.12 6.21
C GLU A 33 48.46 27.44 5.10
N HIS A 34 49.07 26.55 4.30
CA HIS A 34 48.39 25.88 3.19
C HIS A 34 47.50 24.70 3.65
N ILE A 35 47.77 24.18 4.85
CA ILE A 35 47.03 23.06 5.46
C ILE A 35 45.65 23.53 5.94
N ASP A 36 45.55 24.78 6.42
CA ASP A 36 44.31 25.36 6.92
C ASP A 36 43.30 25.66 5.79
N GLU A 37 43.76 26.14 4.63
CA GLU A 37 42.90 26.32 3.44
C GLU A 37 42.35 24.99 2.93
N GLU A 38 43.19 23.93 2.85
CA GLU A 38 42.77 22.61 2.39
C GLU A 38 41.77 21.96 3.35
N LEU A 39 41.95 22.12 4.67
CA LEU A 39 40.97 21.69 5.67
C LEU A 39 39.66 22.45 5.57
N GLN A 40 39.71 23.77 5.37
CA GLN A 40 38.53 24.61 5.25
C GLN A 40 37.74 24.28 3.97
N GLN A 41 38.44 24.00 2.86
CA GLN A 41 37.83 23.57 1.60
C GLN A 41 37.18 22.19 1.71
N ARG A 42 37.84 21.23 2.40
CA ARG A 42 37.24 19.93 2.74
C ARG A 42 36.01 20.07 3.62
N HIS A 43 36.04 20.95 4.62
CA HIS A 43 34.89 21.20 5.50
C HIS A 43 33.70 21.79 4.72
N MET A 44 33.95 22.77 3.85
CA MET A 44 32.93 23.33 2.96
C MET A 44 32.34 22.26 2.03
N GLN A 45 33.18 21.42 1.44
CA GLN A 45 32.73 20.31 0.58
C GLN A 45 31.88 19.30 1.35
N GLN A 46 32.27 18.93 2.57
CA GLN A 46 31.48 18.06 3.44
C GLN A 46 30.12 18.65 3.79
N LEU A 47 30.03 19.96 4.03
CA LEU A 47 28.76 20.66 4.26
C LEU A 47 27.86 20.64 3.02
N PHE A 48 28.42 20.89 1.84
CA PHE A 48 27.70 20.81 0.56
C PHE A 48 27.19 19.40 0.30
N ASP A 49 28.03 18.38 0.51
CA ASP A 49 27.65 16.98 0.34
C ASP A 49 26.59 16.56 1.35
N LYS A 50 26.68 16.99 2.61
CA LYS A 50 25.65 16.76 3.62
C LYS A 50 24.31 17.39 3.22
N LYS A 51 24.33 18.62 2.69
CA LYS A 51 23.14 19.30 2.17
C LYS A 51 22.58 18.60 0.92
N ARG A 52 23.45 18.08 0.04
CA ARG A 52 23.05 17.28 -1.13
C ARG A 52 22.37 15.98 -0.71
N ARG A 53 22.98 15.20 0.18
CA ARG A 53 22.41 13.94 0.72
C ARG A 53 21.05 14.14 1.35
N ARG A 54 20.84 15.23 2.11
CA ARG A 54 19.52 15.56 2.69
C ARG A 54 18.47 15.78 1.60
N ARG A 55 18.80 16.53 0.54
CA ARG A 55 17.89 16.75 -0.59
C ARG A 55 17.59 15.47 -1.35
N GLU A 56 18.60 14.64 -1.60
CA GLU A 56 18.43 13.34 -2.27
C GLU A 56 17.53 12.40 -1.46
N SER A 57 17.77 12.30 -0.15
CA SER A 57 16.92 11.53 0.76
C SER A 57 15.48 12.02 0.74
N HIS A 58 15.26 13.34 0.82
CA HIS A 58 13.93 13.93 0.73
C HIS A 58 13.25 13.61 -0.61
N ASN A 59 13.98 13.75 -1.72
CA ASN A 59 13.46 13.46 -3.06
C ASN A 59 13.11 11.99 -3.25
N ALA A 60 13.87 11.07 -2.66
CA ALA A 60 13.60 9.64 -2.69
C ALA A 60 12.30 9.29 -1.94
N VAL A 61 12.09 9.89 -0.76
CA VAL A 61 10.86 9.70 0.03
C VAL A 61 9.65 10.20 -0.75
N GLU A 62 9.72 11.41 -1.31
CA GLU A 62 8.60 11.97 -2.05
C GLU A 62 8.31 11.18 -3.33
N ARG A 63 9.33 10.66 -4.02
CA ARG A 63 9.14 9.76 -5.16
C ARG A 63 8.35 8.52 -4.74
N ARG A 64 8.76 7.85 -3.66
CA ARG A 64 8.06 6.67 -3.13
C ARG A 64 6.61 6.98 -2.75
N ARG A 65 6.36 8.14 -2.14
CA ARG A 65 4.99 8.60 -1.84
C ARG A 65 4.15 8.74 -3.10
N ARG A 66 4.70 9.37 -4.16
CA ARG A 66 3.99 9.52 -5.44
C ARG A 66 3.72 8.18 -6.11
N ASP A 67 4.69 7.26 -6.08
CA ASP A 67 4.54 5.93 -6.66
C ASP A 67 3.45 5.14 -5.95
N ASN A 68 3.43 5.18 -4.61
CA ASN A 68 2.37 4.53 -3.84
C ASN A 68 0.98 5.08 -4.16
N ILE A 69 0.83 6.42 -4.28
CA ILE A 69 -0.45 7.02 -4.69
C ILE A 69 -0.85 6.53 -6.09
N ASN A 70 0.09 6.46 -7.04
CA ASN A 70 -0.19 6.00 -8.39
C ASN A 70 -0.61 4.52 -8.42
N GLU A 71 0.01 3.68 -7.60
CA GLU A 71 -0.37 2.27 -7.43
C GLU A 71 -1.81 2.14 -6.93
N ARG A 72 -2.20 2.92 -5.90
CA ARG A 72 -3.59 2.90 -5.40
C ARG A 72 -4.60 3.35 -6.45
N ILE A 73 -4.28 4.38 -7.23
CA ILE A 73 -5.14 4.83 -8.33
C ILE A 73 -5.25 3.74 -9.40
N PHE A 74 -4.14 3.06 -9.72
CA PHE A 74 -4.16 1.94 -10.66
C PHE A 74 -4.98 0.76 -10.13
N GLU A 75 -4.81 0.38 -8.86
CA GLU A 75 -5.59 -0.66 -8.18
C GLU A 75 -7.10 -0.39 -8.29
N LEU A 76 -7.52 0.85 -7.97
CA LEU A 76 -8.91 1.28 -8.14
C LEU A 76 -9.43 1.05 -9.57
N SER A 77 -8.61 1.34 -10.58
CA SER A 77 -9.02 1.15 -11.98
C SER A 77 -9.33 -0.31 -12.32
N THR A 78 -8.69 -1.28 -11.66
CA THR A 78 -8.90 -2.71 -11.89
C THR A 78 -10.18 -3.26 -11.26
N LEU A 79 -10.69 -2.56 -10.22
CA LEU A 79 -11.92 -2.90 -9.51
C LEU A 79 -13.17 -2.36 -10.21
N LEU A 80 -12.99 -1.44 -11.18
CA LEU A 80 -14.10 -0.89 -11.94
C LEU A 80 -14.61 -1.90 -12.99
N PRO A 81 -15.93 -1.94 -13.25
CA PRO A 81 -16.53 -2.86 -14.21
C PRO A 81 -16.06 -2.62 -15.66
N GLU A 82 -15.62 -1.40 -15.99
CA GLU A 82 -15.04 -1.04 -17.28
C GLU A 82 -13.50 -1.05 -17.16
N ARG A 83 -12.92 -2.24 -17.33
CA ARG A 83 -11.48 -2.53 -17.10
C ARG A 83 -10.54 -1.93 -18.13
N ASP A 84 -11.01 -1.09 -19.04
CA ASP A 84 -10.19 -0.44 -20.07
C ASP A 84 -9.35 0.71 -19.45
N ALA A 85 -8.45 0.33 -18.54
CA ALA A 85 -7.52 1.21 -17.84
C ALA A 85 -6.59 1.97 -18.81
N SER A 86 -6.37 1.42 -20.01
CA SER A 86 -5.47 2.00 -21.02
C SER A 86 -5.90 3.37 -21.56
N LYS A 87 -7.13 3.85 -21.26
CA LYS A 87 -7.62 5.17 -21.71
C LYS A 87 -8.17 6.05 -20.58
N ASN A 88 -8.23 5.55 -19.35
CA ASN A 88 -8.88 6.27 -18.26
C ASN A 88 -7.85 7.16 -17.53
N ASN A 89 -8.07 8.47 -17.58
CA ASN A 89 -7.27 9.43 -16.84
C ASN A 89 -7.50 9.29 -15.31
N LYS A 90 -6.55 9.76 -14.49
CA LYS A 90 -6.62 9.66 -13.02
C LYS A 90 -7.92 10.24 -12.45
N GLY A 91 -8.39 11.37 -12.99
CA GLY A 91 -9.64 12.00 -12.54
C GLY A 91 -10.89 11.15 -12.82
N THR A 92 -10.94 10.51 -13.99
CA THR A 92 -12.02 9.60 -14.39
C THR A 92 -12.00 8.33 -13.54
N ILE A 93 -10.82 7.76 -13.26
CA ILE A 93 -10.69 6.60 -12.37
C ILE A 93 -11.27 6.94 -11.00
N LEU A 94 -10.86 8.06 -10.40
CA LEU A 94 -11.35 8.48 -9.09
C LEU A 94 -12.86 8.71 -9.09
N ARG A 95 -13.39 9.42 -10.10
CA ARG A 95 -14.84 9.66 -10.23
C ARG A 95 -15.64 8.36 -10.35
N LYS A 96 -15.26 7.49 -11.30
CA LYS A 96 -15.92 6.20 -11.50
C LYS A 96 -15.82 5.31 -10.26
N SER A 97 -14.73 5.39 -9.51
CA SER A 97 -14.57 4.66 -8.23
C SER A 97 -15.58 5.11 -7.20
N VAL A 98 -15.76 6.42 -7.02
CA VAL A 98 -16.76 6.96 -6.09
C VAL A 98 -18.17 6.55 -6.50
N ASP A 99 -18.50 6.68 -7.80
CA ASP A 99 -19.81 6.32 -8.32
C ASP A 99 -20.08 4.81 -8.18
N HIS A 100 -19.07 3.97 -8.40
CA HIS A 100 -19.19 2.52 -8.24
C HIS A 100 -19.40 2.12 -6.78
N ILE A 101 -18.70 2.76 -5.83
CA ILE A 101 -18.92 2.51 -4.39
C ILE A 101 -20.35 2.85 -3.98
N ARG A 102 -20.89 3.98 -4.46
CA ARG A 102 -22.30 4.36 -4.21
C ARG A 102 -23.26 3.32 -4.77
N LEU A 103 -23.04 2.90 -6.02
CA LEU A 103 -23.85 1.86 -6.65
C LEU A 103 -23.81 0.54 -5.86
N LEU A 104 -22.63 0.13 -5.37
CA LEU A 104 -22.48 -1.08 -4.56
C LEU A 104 -23.24 -0.96 -3.24
N HIS A 105 -23.18 0.19 -2.58
CA HIS A 105 -23.94 0.44 -1.36
C HIS A 105 -25.45 0.32 -1.60
N ASP A 106 -25.95 0.93 -2.69
CA ASP A 106 -27.36 0.83 -3.05
C ASP A 106 -27.78 -0.62 -3.38
N LYS A 107 -26.93 -1.38 -4.08
CA LYS A 107 -27.18 -2.80 -4.37
C LYS A 107 -27.21 -3.65 -3.10
N VAL A 108 -26.30 -3.41 -2.16
CA VAL A 108 -26.30 -4.13 -0.87
C VAL A 108 -27.61 -3.88 -0.13
N ASN A 109 -28.07 -2.63 -0.05
CA ASN A 109 -29.34 -2.29 0.57
C ASN A 109 -30.53 -2.96 -0.13
N GLN A 110 -30.55 -2.98 -1.46
CA GLN A 110 -31.58 -3.66 -2.24
C GLN A 110 -31.59 -5.18 -1.97
N TYR A 111 -30.43 -5.82 -1.94
CA TYR A 111 -30.35 -7.25 -1.64
C TYR A 111 -30.79 -7.55 -0.21
N GLN A 112 -30.43 -6.71 0.77
CA GLN A 112 -30.89 -6.86 2.15
C GLN A 112 -32.41 -6.75 2.27
N GLN A 113 -33.03 -5.76 1.62
CA GLN A 113 -34.49 -5.64 1.56
C GLN A 113 -35.12 -6.86 0.90
N ARG A 114 -34.54 -7.33 -0.21
CA ARG A 114 -35.07 -8.49 -0.92
C ARG A 114 -34.99 -9.77 -0.09
N VAL A 115 -33.90 -9.97 0.65
CA VAL A 115 -33.74 -11.08 1.59
C VAL A 115 -34.81 -10.99 2.68
N GLN A 116 -35.00 -9.81 3.28
CA GLN A 116 -36.04 -9.61 4.31
C GLN A 116 -37.45 -9.90 3.78
N GLU A 117 -37.77 -9.46 2.56
CA GLU A 117 -39.05 -9.77 1.92
C GLU A 117 -39.25 -11.28 1.72
N LEU A 118 -38.21 -11.98 1.25
CA LEU A 118 -38.23 -13.42 1.04
C LEU A 118 -38.40 -14.17 2.36
N GLU A 119 -37.69 -13.75 3.41
CA GLU A 119 -37.82 -14.28 4.77
C GLU A 119 -39.24 -14.06 5.31
N ASN A 120 -39.79 -12.84 5.19
CA ASN A 120 -41.16 -12.54 5.61
C ASN A 120 -42.20 -13.39 4.86
N MET A 121 -42.00 -13.62 3.55
CA MET A 121 -42.88 -14.50 2.77
C MET A 121 -42.77 -15.95 3.25
N LEU A 122 -41.55 -16.46 3.47
CA LEU A 122 -41.32 -17.80 4.00
C LEU A 122 -41.98 -17.98 5.37
N ASP A 123 -41.85 -17.00 6.26
CA ASP A 123 -42.51 -16.99 7.56
C ASP A 123 -44.03 -17.02 7.41
N MET A 124 -44.59 -16.19 6.53
CA MET A 124 -46.03 -16.20 6.25
C MET A 124 -46.50 -17.56 5.70
N TYR A 125 -45.75 -18.19 4.79
CA TYR A 125 -46.07 -19.53 4.29
C TYR A 125 -45.98 -20.59 5.38
N ARG A 126 -44.95 -20.53 6.23
CA ARG A 126 -44.76 -21.45 7.36
C ARG A 126 -45.90 -21.33 8.37
N MET A 127 -46.35 -20.10 8.66
CA MET A 127 -47.49 -19.84 9.55
C MET A 127 -48.83 -20.32 8.96
N ARG A 128 -49.00 -20.21 7.63
CA ARG A 128 -50.25 -20.56 6.95
C ARG A 128 -50.39 -22.03 6.58
N TRP A 129 -49.28 -22.72 6.28
CA TRP A 129 -49.29 -24.09 5.76
C TRP A 129 -48.66 -25.14 6.69
N GLY A 130 -48.15 -24.74 7.86
CA GLY A 130 -47.34 -25.63 8.71
C GLY A 130 -46.02 -26.02 8.03
N ASP A 131 -45.07 -26.58 8.78
CA ASP A 131 -43.79 -27.03 8.21
C ASP A 131 -44.05 -27.94 6.99
N LEU A 132 -43.42 -27.62 5.84
CA LEU A 132 -43.37 -28.55 4.70
C LEU A 132 -42.88 -29.89 5.23
N PRO A 133 -43.56 -31.03 4.94
CA PRO A 133 -42.96 -32.32 5.22
C PRO A 133 -41.65 -32.38 4.46
N SER A 134 -40.55 -32.42 5.22
CA SER A 134 -39.22 -32.78 4.73
C SER A 134 -39.38 -34.12 4.03
N ASN A 135 -39.44 -34.10 2.69
CA ASN A 135 -39.57 -35.30 1.91
C ASN A 135 -38.28 -36.10 2.10
N GLY A 136 -38.43 -37.24 2.76
CA GLY A 136 -37.34 -37.93 3.41
C GLY A 136 -36.21 -38.36 2.48
N THR A 137 -34.99 -38.20 2.99
CA THR A 137 -33.92 -39.17 2.78
C THR A 137 -33.42 -39.64 4.14
N ASN A 138 -34.08 -40.68 4.66
CA ASN A 138 -33.47 -41.54 5.64
C ASN A 138 -32.31 -42.28 4.95
N ASN A 139 -31.08 -42.07 5.40
CA ASN A 139 -30.12 -43.14 5.61
C ASN A 139 -28.93 -42.70 6.49
N THR A 140 -28.96 -43.24 7.70
CA THR A 140 -27.83 -43.77 8.50
C THR A 140 -26.50 -43.01 8.50
N THR A 141 -26.20 -42.47 9.69
CA THR A 141 -24.90 -42.56 10.37
C THR A 141 -23.67 -42.61 9.48
N THR A 142 -23.10 -41.45 9.14
CA THR A 142 -21.65 -41.32 8.91
C THR A 142 -21.23 -39.90 9.23
N THR A 143 -20.38 -39.81 10.26
CA THR A 143 -19.42 -38.75 10.56
C THR A 143 -19.10 -37.82 9.39
N SER A 144 -19.56 -36.57 9.46
CA SER A 144 -18.81 -35.44 8.91
C SER A 144 -19.32 -34.14 9.50
N ASN A 145 -18.44 -33.47 10.25
CA ASN A 145 -18.50 -32.06 10.60
C ASN A 145 -18.64 -31.21 9.32
N SER A 146 -19.86 -31.01 8.84
CA SER A 146 -20.16 -29.92 7.92
C SER A 146 -20.74 -28.79 8.76
N LEU A 147 -19.94 -27.74 8.97
CA LEU A 147 -20.40 -26.48 9.53
C LEU A 147 -21.47 -25.92 8.60
N ASN A 148 -22.73 -26.24 8.92
CA ASN A 148 -23.87 -25.80 8.17
C ASN A 148 -24.11 -24.31 8.49
N LEU A 149 -23.46 -23.44 7.71
CA LEU A 149 -23.52 -21.98 7.84
C LEU A 149 -24.86 -21.39 7.36
N SER A 150 -25.84 -22.23 6.99
CA SER A 150 -27.13 -21.80 6.43
C SER A 150 -28.23 -21.55 7.47
N ASN A 151 -27.93 -21.75 8.76
CA ASN A 151 -28.89 -21.55 9.86
C ASN A 151 -28.40 -20.52 10.88
N ILE A 152 -27.96 -19.34 10.42
CA ILE A 152 -27.81 -18.20 11.32
C ILE A 152 -29.23 -17.67 11.56
N PRO A 153 -29.86 -17.93 12.72
CA PRO A 153 -31.23 -17.50 12.94
C PRO A 153 -31.25 -15.97 12.99
N PRO A 154 -32.37 -15.30 12.65
CA PRO A 154 -32.51 -13.84 12.81
C PRO A 154 -32.11 -13.33 14.21
N SER A 155 -32.19 -14.18 15.23
CA SER A 155 -31.70 -13.90 16.59
C SER A 155 -30.20 -13.58 16.67
N TYR A 156 -29.37 -14.06 15.73
CA TYR A 156 -27.93 -13.83 15.75
C TYR A 156 -27.58 -12.37 15.49
N TYR A 157 -28.25 -11.71 14.53
CA TYR A 157 -28.03 -10.29 14.27
C TYR A 157 -28.51 -9.42 15.44
N GLN A 158 -29.62 -9.79 16.08
CA GLN A 158 -30.12 -9.13 17.28
C GLN A 158 -29.14 -9.32 18.47
N GLN A 159 -28.60 -10.53 18.64
CA GLN A 159 -27.64 -10.85 19.70
C GLN A 159 -26.30 -10.13 19.49
N GLN A 160 -25.84 -10.00 18.25
CA GLN A 160 -24.60 -9.31 17.91
C GLN A 160 -24.70 -7.80 18.17
N GLN A 161 -25.85 -7.18 17.88
CA GLN A 161 -26.11 -5.78 18.26
C GLN A 161 -26.15 -5.58 19.79
N GLN A 162 -26.74 -6.53 20.51
CA GLN A 162 -26.82 -6.46 21.98
C GLN A 162 -25.44 -6.60 22.65
N GLN A 163 -24.55 -7.44 22.09
CA GLN A 163 -23.16 -7.54 22.54
C GLN A 163 -22.35 -6.26 22.30
N GLN A 164 -22.53 -5.59 21.16
CA GLN A 164 -21.85 -4.31 20.92
C GLN A 164 -22.30 -3.22 21.90
N GLN A 165 -23.58 -3.16 22.26
CA GLN A 165 -24.06 -2.21 23.29
C GLN A 165 -23.46 -2.51 24.67
N GLN A 166 -23.33 -3.78 25.06
CA GLN A 166 -22.71 -4.13 26.34
C GLN A 166 -21.22 -3.76 26.38
N GLN A 167 -20.47 -3.96 25.30
CA GLN A 167 -19.06 -3.53 25.25
C GLN A 167 -18.90 -2.01 25.35
N GLN A 168 -19.79 -1.23 24.72
CA GLN A 168 -19.76 0.23 24.87
C GLN A 168 -20.06 0.68 26.30
N GLN A 169 -20.97 0.01 27.01
CA GLN A 169 -21.26 0.31 28.42
C GLN A 169 -20.08 -0.02 29.34
N GLN A 170 -19.37 -1.13 29.12
CA GLN A 170 -18.17 -1.46 29.91
C GLN A 170 -17.04 -0.46 29.70
N GLN A 171 -16.82 0.01 28.47
CA GLN A 171 -15.81 1.04 28.18
C GLN A 171 -16.15 2.38 28.87
N GLN A 172 -17.45 2.74 28.94
CA GLN A 172 -17.88 3.95 29.65
C GLN A 172 -17.76 3.85 31.18
N GLN A 173 -17.82 2.64 31.75
CA GLN A 173 -17.59 2.42 33.19
C GLN A 173 -16.10 2.49 33.55
N GLN A 174 -15.22 1.93 32.71
CA GLN A 174 -13.78 2.00 32.93
C GLN A 174 -13.21 3.43 32.90
N HIS A 175 -13.85 4.34 32.16
CA HIS A 175 -13.49 5.76 32.18
C HIS A 175 -14.09 6.56 33.34
N ARG A 176 -15.03 5.98 34.10
CA ARG A 176 -15.69 6.66 35.22
C ARG A 176 -14.97 6.43 36.55
N ASP A 177 -14.21 5.33 36.65
CA ASP A 177 -13.48 4.90 37.84
C ASP A 177 -11.95 5.19 37.78
N ALA A 178 -11.51 6.01 36.81
CA ALA A 178 -10.14 6.51 36.67
C ALA A 178 -10.12 8.04 36.76
#